data_AF-A0A6M1PQC5-F1
#
_entry.id   AF-A0A6M1PQC5-F1
#
_cell.length_a   1.000
_cell.length_b   1.000
_cell.length_c   1.000
_cell.angle_alpha   90.00
_cell.angle_beta   90.00
_cell.angle_gamma   90.00
#
_symmetry.space_group_name_H-M   'P 1'
#
loop_
_entity.id
_entity.type
_entity.pdbx_description
1 polymer ?
#
loop_
_entity_poly.entity_id
_entity_poly.type
_entity_poly.pdbx_seq_one_letter_code
_entity_poly.pdbx_strand_id
1 'polypeptide(L)'
;MAWKKRGISRRTAVRLVLAAAVLAAVLIYREAGLNPFGKESAGLHDADGGGGAIDRRGPLSVSSQAPASARAPKGQAISGLPIEGVAGASPDVHLAPPSHSQRSAVSRISAASGRPVKTAAAAVRTSARPKTVYLTFDDGPSAVTPKVLEILNRERVKATFFVLGNEAETHPEWINAIREQGSTIGNHTYDHNYKELYSGFTRFWSQIKKTEETIRLITGTRPQLVRAPGGTFGHFDDTYFQLMKQAGYRVTDWTVDSGDSKRRGVPASEITKNSIPDTKASKVILLLHDGAGHEESAKALPEIIKRYKAAGYVFKTHPGKSGSGRIKPAEAWIEANVLPNAALFAPGKKLVVEAGMLQASLQPGEYRIEDGRYIVPLRSVVERFGGRVNWSAGTHSGQAELNGREITADTASGRLTLTGAGPEQEAISSGVVLEGGAIWLPLRDLLEAAGHPLLGVANEPEARTVKAS
;
A
#
# COMPACT_ATOMS: atom_id res chain seq x y z
N MET A 1 44.67 -0.78 30.19
CA MET A 1 43.47 -1.33 30.85
C MET A 1 43.22 -0.61 32.19
N ALA A 2 42.35 0.39 32.27
CA ALA A 2 42.23 1.22 33.49
C ALA A 2 40.96 0.99 34.35
N TRP A 3 39.85 0.56 33.74
CA TRP A 3 38.52 0.69 34.38
C TRP A 3 38.18 -0.34 35.47
N LYS A 4 38.92 -1.46 35.58
CA LYS A 4 38.64 -2.52 36.57
C LYS A 4 38.90 -2.14 38.04
N LYS A 5 39.57 -1.02 38.33
CA LYS A 5 39.93 -0.61 39.71
C LYS A 5 38.98 0.40 40.39
N ARG A 6 37.84 0.78 39.80
CA ARG A 6 36.93 1.82 40.37
C ARG A 6 35.45 1.46 40.46
N GLY A 7 35.05 0.20 40.24
CA GLY A 7 33.64 -0.24 40.34
C GLY A 7 32.67 0.33 39.28
N ILE A 8 33.13 1.21 38.40
CA ILE A 8 32.31 1.88 37.38
C ILE A 8 31.83 0.83 36.34
N SER A 9 30.51 0.73 36.15
CA SER A 9 29.93 -0.22 35.19
C SER A 9 30.36 0.10 33.74
N ARG A 10 30.42 -0.92 32.87
CA ARG A 10 30.77 -0.73 31.44
C ARG A 10 29.82 0.25 30.74
N ARG A 11 28.53 0.32 31.14
CA ARG A 11 27.56 1.31 30.64
C ARG A 11 27.88 2.73 31.13
N THR A 12 28.27 2.88 32.39
CA THR A 12 28.65 4.17 32.98
C THR A 12 29.93 4.70 32.35
N ALA A 13 30.94 3.86 32.13
CA ALA A 13 32.19 4.23 31.48
C ALA A 13 31.97 4.73 30.03
N VAL A 14 31.13 4.04 29.25
CA VAL A 14 30.75 4.49 27.89
C VAL A 14 30.04 5.84 27.91
N ARG A 15 29.12 6.08 28.86
CA ARG A 15 28.46 7.39 29.03
C ARG A 15 29.45 8.52 29.37
N LEU A 16 30.45 8.26 30.21
CA LEU A 16 31.48 9.25 30.54
C LEU A 16 32.38 9.58 29.32
N VAL A 17 32.74 8.59 28.50
CA VAL A 17 33.50 8.81 27.27
C VAL A 17 32.69 9.62 26.25
N LEU A 18 31.40 9.32 26.07
CA LEU A 18 30.51 10.10 25.20
C LEU A 18 30.34 11.55 25.68
N ALA A 19 30.15 11.76 27.00
CA ALA A 19 30.05 13.11 27.57
C ALA A 19 31.34 13.91 27.37
N ALA A 20 32.52 13.29 27.54
CA ALA A 20 33.80 13.94 27.28
C ALA A 20 34.00 14.28 25.80
N ALA A 21 33.58 13.41 24.88
CA ALA A 21 33.66 13.66 23.44
C ALA A 21 32.76 14.83 23.00
N VAL A 22 31.53 14.91 23.53
CA VAL A 22 30.62 16.05 23.28
C VAL A 22 31.21 17.35 23.86
N LEU A 23 31.78 17.33 25.06
CA LEU A 23 32.40 18.51 25.67
C LEU A 23 33.62 18.99 24.87
N ALA A 24 34.45 18.06 24.37
CA ALA A 24 35.57 18.38 23.49
C ALA A 24 35.11 19.00 22.15
N ALA A 25 34.05 18.46 21.54
CA ALA A 25 33.47 19.05 20.33
C ALA A 25 32.95 20.48 20.56
N VAL A 26 32.24 20.72 21.67
CA VAL A 26 31.75 22.07 22.02
C VAL A 26 32.90 23.06 22.24
N LEU A 27 34.03 22.63 22.82
CA LEU A 27 35.22 23.47 22.96
C LEU A 27 35.86 23.78 21.59
N ILE A 28 36.01 22.79 20.71
CA ILE A 28 36.55 22.98 19.35
C ILE A 28 35.69 23.94 18.53
N TYR A 29 34.37 23.82 18.56
CA TYR A 29 33.46 24.77 17.89
C TYR A 29 33.58 26.19 18.45
N ARG A 30 33.80 26.34 19.76
CA ARG A 30 33.99 27.64 20.43
C ARG A 30 35.33 28.29 20.06
N GLU A 31 36.42 27.52 19.96
CA GLU A 31 37.72 28.02 19.51
C GLU A 31 37.73 28.36 18.01
N ALA A 32 36.97 27.62 17.19
CA ALA A 32 36.80 27.88 15.77
C ALA A 32 35.90 29.09 15.43
N GLY A 33 35.29 29.73 16.44
CA GLY A 33 34.36 30.86 16.24
C GLY A 33 33.02 30.50 15.56
N LEU A 34 32.75 29.20 15.36
CA LEU A 34 31.57 28.72 14.65
C LEU A 34 30.41 28.51 15.62
N ASN A 35 29.50 29.48 15.68
CA ASN A 35 28.27 29.36 16.46
C ASN A 35 27.32 28.31 15.83
N PRO A 36 26.97 27.20 16.53
CA PRO A 36 26.13 26.14 15.97
C PRO A 36 24.65 26.52 15.77
N PHE A 37 24.21 27.70 16.24
CA PHE A 37 22.86 28.21 16.02
C PHE A 37 22.87 29.69 15.59
N GLY A 38 22.67 29.95 14.30
CA GLY A 38 22.50 31.30 13.77
C GLY A 38 22.28 31.35 12.25
N LYS A 39 21.14 31.91 11.84
CA LYS A 39 20.98 32.60 10.55
C LYS A 39 20.84 34.07 10.89
N GLU A 40 21.47 34.95 10.12
CA GLU A 40 20.87 36.27 9.84
C GLU A 40 21.37 36.81 8.50
N SER A 41 20.78 37.92 8.04
CA SER A 41 20.85 38.40 6.66
C SER A 41 21.33 39.85 6.57
N ALA A 42 22.14 40.13 5.55
CA ALA A 42 22.39 41.48 5.04
C ALA A 42 22.45 41.45 3.51
N GLY A 43 22.12 42.57 2.86
CA GLY A 43 22.21 42.75 1.41
C GLY A 43 22.77 44.13 1.07
N LEU A 44 22.44 44.63 -0.13
CA LEU A 44 22.79 45.97 -0.68
C LEU A 44 24.28 46.21 -0.98
N HIS A 45 24.64 46.18 -2.27
CA HIS A 45 24.76 47.41 -3.07
C HIS A 45 25.01 47.14 -4.56
N ASP A 46 24.64 48.11 -5.40
CA ASP A 46 24.86 48.11 -6.85
C ASP A 46 26.29 48.50 -7.23
N ALA A 47 26.75 48.04 -8.40
CA ALA A 47 27.87 48.62 -9.13
C ALA A 47 27.66 48.46 -10.65
N ASP A 48 27.81 49.55 -11.37
CA ASP A 48 27.61 49.68 -12.83
C ASP A 48 28.88 49.29 -13.63
N GLY A 49 28.72 49.07 -14.94
CA GLY A 49 29.77 49.34 -15.93
C GLY A 49 30.38 48.17 -16.71
N GLY A 50 30.31 48.28 -18.04
CA GLY A 50 31.48 48.00 -18.90
C GLY A 50 31.42 46.77 -19.80
N GLY A 51 31.03 46.97 -21.06
CA GLY A 51 30.94 45.94 -22.10
C GLY A 51 32.26 45.26 -22.53
N GLY A 52 32.10 44.17 -23.31
CA GLY A 52 33.20 43.37 -23.85
C GLY A 52 32.73 42.38 -24.93
N ALA A 53 32.47 42.88 -26.14
CA ALA A 53 32.05 42.03 -27.26
C ALA A 53 33.24 41.40 -28.00
N ILE A 54 33.25 40.07 -28.13
CA ILE A 54 34.09 39.32 -29.08
C ILE A 54 33.34 38.10 -29.62
N ASP A 55 32.80 38.21 -30.84
CA ASP A 55 32.28 37.07 -31.61
C ASP A 55 33.42 36.19 -32.14
N ARG A 56 33.33 34.88 -31.87
CA ARG A 56 33.88 33.83 -32.76
C ARG A 56 33.00 32.57 -32.79
N ARG A 57 32.18 32.47 -33.83
CA ARG A 57 31.92 31.24 -34.64
C ARG A 57 31.85 29.88 -33.91
N GLY A 58 30.63 29.30 -33.85
CA GLY A 58 30.44 27.84 -33.81
C GLY A 58 30.53 27.20 -35.21
N PRO A 59 29.92 26.02 -35.47
CA PRO A 59 29.23 25.10 -34.55
C PRO A 59 29.67 23.62 -34.68
N LEU A 60 29.29 22.77 -33.71
CA LEU A 60 29.23 21.30 -33.90
C LEU A 60 28.01 20.71 -33.19
N SER A 61 26.90 20.58 -33.92
CA SER A 61 25.71 19.85 -33.49
C SER A 61 25.63 18.50 -34.21
N VAL A 62 26.02 17.41 -33.53
CA VAL A 62 25.91 16.05 -34.09
C VAL A 62 24.52 15.50 -33.78
N SER A 63 23.62 15.57 -34.76
CA SER A 63 22.36 14.81 -34.75
C SER A 63 22.55 13.52 -35.52
N SER A 64 22.17 12.38 -34.93
CA SER A 64 22.21 11.07 -35.58
C SER A 64 20.82 10.42 -35.58
N GLN A 65 20.13 10.50 -36.73
CA GLN A 65 18.93 9.71 -36.98
C GLN A 65 19.31 8.30 -37.46
N ALA A 66 18.61 7.28 -36.95
CA ALA A 66 18.57 5.93 -37.48
C ALA A 66 17.14 5.37 -37.28
N PRO A 67 16.63 4.50 -38.17
CA PRO A 67 15.41 4.89 -38.87
C PRO A 67 14.16 4.05 -38.56
N ALA A 68 12.99 4.63 -38.86
CA ALA A 68 11.72 3.93 -38.88
C ALA A 68 11.62 2.97 -40.08
N SER A 69 10.88 1.86 -39.90
CA SER A 69 10.48 0.95 -40.99
C SER A 69 9.00 0.59 -40.83
N ALA A 70 8.15 1.22 -41.65
CA ALA A 70 6.74 0.89 -41.78
C ALA A 70 6.34 1.08 -43.26
N ARG A 71 5.89 0.01 -43.92
CA ARG A 71 5.55 0.01 -45.34
C ARG A 71 4.04 -0.11 -45.52
N ALA A 72 3.44 0.91 -46.15
CA ALA A 72 2.00 1.03 -46.40
C ALA A 72 1.55 0.16 -47.61
N PRO A 73 0.24 0.06 -47.93
CA PRO A 73 -0.35 -1.22 -48.32
C PRO A 73 -0.76 -1.35 -49.81
N LYS A 74 -1.30 -2.51 -50.16
CA LYS A 74 -2.18 -2.75 -51.32
C LYS A 74 -3.37 -3.60 -50.87
N GLY A 75 -4.54 -3.45 -51.50
CA GLY A 75 -5.74 -4.24 -51.18
C GLY A 75 -6.70 -4.34 -52.37
N GLN A 76 -7.62 -5.30 -52.28
CA GLN A 76 -8.79 -5.58 -53.13
C GLN A 76 -9.56 -6.77 -52.47
N ALA A 77 -10.87 -7.00 -52.61
CA ALA A 77 -12.01 -6.09 -52.87
C ALA A 77 -13.36 -6.83 -52.64
N ILE A 78 -14.38 -6.07 -52.20
CA ILE A 78 -15.85 -6.19 -52.42
C ILE A 78 -16.68 -7.46 -52.06
N SER A 79 -17.99 -7.18 -51.83
CA SER A 79 -19.17 -8.07 -51.66
C SER A 79 -19.31 -8.81 -50.32
N GLY A 80 -20.46 -8.79 -49.64
CA GLY A 80 -21.70 -8.03 -49.92
C GLY A 80 -22.73 -8.11 -48.77
N LEU A 81 -23.69 -7.17 -48.75
CA LEU A 81 -24.90 -7.18 -47.89
C LEU A 81 -26.09 -7.78 -48.69
N PRO A 82 -27.18 -8.19 -48.03
CA PRO A 82 -28.24 -7.21 -47.73
C PRO A 82 -28.66 -7.14 -46.26
N ILE A 83 -29.37 -6.05 -45.96
CA ILE A 83 -30.09 -5.76 -44.72
C ILE A 83 -31.58 -6.04 -44.92
N GLU A 84 -32.25 -6.54 -43.88
CA GLU A 84 -33.69 -6.35 -43.70
C GLU A 84 -34.05 -6.44 -42.20
N GLY A 85 -35.13 -5.80 -41.78
CA GLY A 85 -35.55 -5.77 -40.38
C GLY A 85 -36.94 -5.16 -40.21
N VAL A 86 -37.67 -5.60 -39.18
CA VAL A 86 -39.03 -5.16 -38.85
C VAL A 86 -39.14 -4.92 -37.33
N ALA A 87 -39.98 -3.96 -36.95
CA ALA A 87 -40.13 -3.48 -35.57
C ALA A 87 -41.13 -4.32 -34.73
N GLY A 88 -41.07 -4.10 -33.41
CA GLY A 88 -41.72 -4.94 -32.40
C GLY A 88 -43.24 -4.81 -32.21
N ALA A 89 -43.71 -5.57 -31.23
CA ALA A 89 -45.01 -5.43 -30.58
C ALA A 89 -44.94 -5.98 -29.14
N SER A 90 -45.50 -5.24 -28.18
CA SER A 90 -45.98 -5.81 -26.91
C SER A 90 -47.42 -6.34 -27.12
N PRO A 91 -47.94 -7.14 -26.18
CA PRO A 91 -48.99 -6.58 -25.32
C PRO A 91 -48.91 -7.00 -23.84
N ASP A 92 -49.81 -6.43 -23.04
CA ASP A 92 -49.77 -6.41 -21.57
C ASP A 92 -50.87 -7.24 -20.87
N VAL A 93 -50.60 -7.56 -19.59
CA VAL A 93 -51.54 -7.69 -18.45
C VAL A 93 -52.82 -8.56 -18.56
N HIS A 94 -52.90 -9.59 -17.69
CA HIS A 94 -54.05 -9.73 -16.77
C HIS A 94 -53.73 -10.46 -15.44
N LEU A 95 -54.60 -10.31 -14.43
CA LEU A 95 -54.35 -10.64 -13.02
C LEU A 95 -55.48 -11.47 -12.36
N ALA A 96 -55.09 -12.44 -11.51
CA ALA A 96 -55.85 -13.01 -10.38
C ALA A 96 -57.17 -13.75 -10.72
N PRO A 97 -57.91 -14.38 -9.76
CA PRO A 97 -57.64 -14.65 -8.33
C PRO A 97 -57.69 -16.16 -7.93
N PRO A 98 -57.45 -16.53 -6.65
CA PRO A 98 -57.26 -17.94 -6.22
C PRO A 98 -58.44 -18.56 -5.44
N SER A 99 -58.40 -19.88 -5.18
CA SER A 99 -59.21 -20.50 -4.11
C SER A 99 -58.60 -21.79 -3.49
N HIS A 100 -58.73 -21.89 -2.16
CA HIS A 100 -59.04 -23.06 -1.29
C HIS A 100 -58.63 -24.51 -1.64
N SER A 101 -58.41 -25.45 -0.70
CA SER A 101 -58.01 -25.45 0.74
C SER A 101 -57.99 -26.91 1.25
N GLN A 102 -57.23 -27.26 2.30
CA GLN A 102 -57.73 -27.92 3.54
C GLN A 102 -56.63 -28.46 4.49
N ARG A 103 -56.84 -28.19 5.79
CA ARG A 103 -56.63 -29.00 7.02
C ARG A 103 -55.42 -29.96 7.06
N SER A 104 -54.39 -29.75 7.90
CA SER A 104 -54.38 -29.71 9.38
C SER A 104 -54.59 -31.07 10.07
N ALA A 105 -53.53 -31.59 10.68
CA ALA A 105 -53.58 -32.56 11.76
C ALA A 105 -52.52 -32.19 12.82
N VAL A 106 -52.94 -31.97 14.07
CA VAL A 106 -52.06 -31.73 15.22
C VAL A 106 -52.18 -32.91 16.15
N SER A 107 -51.06 -33.48 16.60
CA SER A 107 -51.04 -34.43 17.71
C SER A 107 -50.09 -33.93 18.80
N ARG A 108 -50.56 -33.93 20.04
CA ARG A 108 -49.80 -33.60 21.24
C ARG A 108 -49.40 -34.90 21.92
N ILE A 109 -48.14 -35.02 22.37
CA ILE A 109 -47.77 -36.02 23.38
C ILE A 109 -47.07 -35.29 24.53
N SER A 110 -47.41 -35.71 25.75
CA SER A 110 -47.21 -34.97 26.99
C SER A 110 -45.75 -34.77 27.40
N ALA A 111 -45.49 -33.67 28.10
CA ALA A 111 -44.27 -33.53 28.89
C ALA A 111 -44.33 -34.46 30.12
N ALA A 112 -43.20 -35.10 30.44
CA ALA A 112 -42.98 -35.83 31.68
C ALA A 112 -41.72 -35.29 32.37
N SER A 113 -41.77 -35.11 33.70
CA SER A 113 -40.69 -34.45 34.45
C SER A 113 -39.49 -35.37 34.66
N GLY A 114 -38.33 -35.00 34.11
CA GLY A 114 -37.05 -35.69 34.29
C GLY A 114 -35.98 -34.73 34.79
N ARG A 115 -35.38 -35.03 35.96
CA ARG A 115 -34.26 -34.25 36.51
C ARG A 115 -33.03 -34.41 35.60
N PRO A 116 -32.35 -33.33 35.17
CA PRO A 116 -31.15 -33.45 34.36
C PRO A 116 -30.00 -34.03 35.19
N VAL A 117 -29.62 -35.28 34.90
CA VAL A 117 -28.40 -35.89 35.44
C VAL A 117 -27.21 -35.12 34.87
N LYS A 118 -26.34 -34.57 35.73
CA LYS A 118 -25.08 -33.94 35.31
C LYS A 118 -24.07 -35.00 34.88
N THR A 119 -24.28 -35.62 33.72
CA THR A 119 -23.21 -36.29 32.98
C THR A 119 -22.23 -35.24 32.48
N ALA A 120 -21.21 -34.96 33.29
CA ALA A 120 -20.09 -34.10 32.90
C ALA A 120 -19.26 -34.81 31.81
N ALA A 121 -19.76 -34.81 30.59
CA ALA A 121 -19.01 -35.22 29.41
C ALA A 121 -17.77 -34.32 29.34
N ALA A 122 -16.61 -34.90 29.64
CA ALA A 122 -15.34 -34.20 29.66
C ALA A 122 -15.00 -33.80 28.23
N ALA A 123 -15.46 -32.61 27.83
CA ALA A 123 -15.16 -32.02 26.53
C ALA A 123 -13.66 -31.74 26.46
N VAL A 124 -12.92 -32.71 25.91
CA VAL A 124 -11.50 -32.58 25.59
C VAL A 124 -11.38 -31.50 24.52
N ARG A 125 -11.31 -30.25 24.98
CA ARG A 125 -11.02 -29.07 24.15
C ARG A 125 -9.56 -29.18 23.72
N THR A 126 -9.34 -29.97 22.68
CA THR A 126 -8.09 -30.02 21.93
C THR A 126 -7.78 -28.60 21.48
N SER A 127 -6.82 -27.95 22.13
CA SER A 127 -6.39 -26.58 21.85
C SER A 127 -5.55 -26.47 20.56
N ALA A 128 -5.85 -27.34 19.59
CA ALA A 128 -5.29 -27.34 18.26
C ALA A 128 -5.62 -26.01 17.57
N ARG A 129 -4.59 -25.20 17.35
CA ARG A 129 -4.73 -23.94 16.59
C ARG A 129 -5.29 -24.28 15.21
N PRO A 130 -6.32 -23.57 14.71
CA PRO A 130 -6.92 -23.89 13.42
C PRO A 130 -5.87 -23.84 12.31
N LYS A 131 -5.82 -24.88 11.47
CA LYS A 131 -4.92 -24.92 10.32
C LYS A 131 -5.13 -23.64 9.51
N THR A 132 -4.06 -22.95 9.12
CA THR A 132 -4.15 -21.64 8.46
C THR A 132 -3.37 -21.64 7.15
N VAL A 133 -4.02 -21.21 6.07
CA VAL A 133 -3.39 -20.97 4.77
C VAL A 133 -3.32 -19.46 4.50
N TYR A 134 -2.21 -19.04 3.92
CA TYR A 134 -1.93 -17.70 3.44
C TYR A 134 -1.77 -17.81 1.92
N LEU A 135 -2.80 -17.41 1.16
CA LEU A 135 -2.68 -17.27 -0.30
C LEU A 135 -1.85 -16.03 -0.59
N THR A 136 -0.79 -16.19 -1.38
CA THR A 136 0.09 -15.08 -1.79
C THR A 136 0.22 -15.05 -3.31
N PHE A 137 -0.01 -13.88 -3.90
CA PHE A 137 0.11 -13.63 -5.34
C PHE A 137 1.25 -12.63 -5.59
N ASP A 138 2.13 -12.96 -6.52
CA ASP A 138 3.29 -12.15 -6.90
C ASP A 138 3.18 -11.68 -8.37
N ASP A 139 4.04 -10.74 -8.77
CA ASP A 139 4.15 -10.11 -10.10
C ASP A 139 2.95 -9.29 -10.62
N GLY A 140 1.86 -9.19 -9.85
CA GLY A 140 0.75 -8.28 -10.15
C GLY A 140 1.03 -6.81 -9.77
N PRO A 141 0.07 -5.90 -10.03
CA PRO A 141 -1.19 -6.13 -10.73
C PRO A 141 -1.03 -6.36 -12.24
N SER A 142 -1.97 -7.06 -12.86
CA SER A 142 -2.04 -7.22 -14.32
C SER A 142 -3.48 -7.44 -14.80
N ALA A 143 -3.68 -7.72 -16.08
CA ALA A 143 -4.96 -8.18 -16.63
C ALA A 143 -5.50 -9.48 -15.98
N VAL A 144 -4.68 -10.23 -15.25
CA VAL A 144 -5.10 -11.44 -14.50
C VAL A 144 -5.69 -11.09 -13.12
N THR A 145 -5.21 -10.03 -12.47
CA THR A 145 -5.63 -9.58 -11.12
C THR A 145 -7.15 -9.43 -10.95
N PRO A 146 -7.92 -8.84 -11.88
CA PRO A 146 -9.37 -8.72 -11.75
C PRO A 146 -10.07 -10.08 -11.60
N LYS A 147 -9.56 -11.12 -12.29
CA LYS A 147 -10.13 -12.46 -12.24
C LYS A 147 -9.78 -13.17 -10.93
N VAL A 148 -8.58 -12.94 -10.39
CA VAL A 148 -8.20 -13.40 -9.04
C VAL A 148 -9.11 -12.75 -7.99
N LEU A 149 -9.32 -11.43 -8.06
CA LEU A 149 -10.19 -10.67 -7.16
C LEU A 149 -11.67 -11.10 -7.24
N GLU A 150 -12.20 -11.38 -8.43
CA GLU A 150 -13.56 -11.94 -8.61
C GLU A 150 -13.70 -13.28 -7.86
N ILE A 151 -12.72 -14.18 -8.02
CA ILE A 151 -12.73 -15.51 -7.42
C ILE A 151 -12.60 -15.41 -5.89
N LEU A 152 -11.67 -14.60 -5.38
CA LEU A 152 -11.48 -14.37 -3.94
C LEU A 152 -12.76 -13.84 -3.27
N ASN A 153 -13.40 -12.84 -3.87
CA ASN A 153 -14.67 -12.28 -3.38
C ASN A 153 -15.80 -13.32 -3.39
N ARG A 154 -16.00 -14.04 -4.51
CA ARG A 154 -17.01 -15.11 -4.62
C ARG A 154 -16.81 -16.21 -3.57
N GLU A 155 -15.55 -16.59 -3.33
CA GLU A 155 -15.19 -17.60 -2.33
C GLU A 155 -15.19 -17.07 -0.88
N ARG A 156 -15.35 -15.76 -0.68
CA ARG A 156 -15.24 -15.04 0.61
C ARG A 156 -13.88 -15.29 1.29
N VAL A 157 -12.82 -15.24 0.50
CA VAL A 157 -11.43 -15.48 0.90
C VAL A 157 -10.59 -14.20 0.73
N LYS A 158 -9.63 -13.99 1.63
CA LYS A 158 -8.65 -12.89 1.57
C LYS A 158 -7.26 -13.43 1.27
N ALA A 159 -6.46 -12.64 0.56
CA ALA A 159 -5.11 -12.99 0.13
C ALA A 159 -4.09 -11.90 0.52
N THR A 160 -2.83 -12.09 0.11
CA THR A 160 -1.80 -11.05 0.14
C THR A 160 -1.16 -10.94 -1.24
N PHE A 161 -1.08 -9.73 -1.79
CA PHE A 161 -0.51 -9.47 -3.12
C PHE A 161 0.83 -8.75 -2.94
N PHE A 162 1.92 -9.32 -3.43
CA PHE A 162 3.22 -8.67 -3.48
C PHE A 162 3.37 -8.04 -4.86
N VAL A 163 3.13 -6.73 -4.92
CA VAL A 163 3.00 -6.03 -6.20
C VAL A 163 4.32 -5.41 -6.64
N LEU A 164 4.53 -5.36 -7.96
CA LEU A 164 5.62 -4.66 -8.60
C LEU A 164 5.31 -3.16 -8.68
N GLY A 165 6.32 -2.32 -8.47
CA GLY A 165 6.16 -0.86 -8.46
C GLY A 165 5.79 -0.26 -9.82
N ASN A 166 6.34 -0.77 -10.91
CA ASN A 166 6.01 -0.30 -12.26
C ASN A 166 4.56 -0.67 -12.66
N GLU A 167 4.12 -1.88 -12.32
CA GLU A 167 2.75 -2.35 -12.56
C GLU A 167 1.77 -1.59 -11.66
N ALA A 168 2.13 -1.31 -10.41
CA ALA A 168 1.32 -0.47 -9.52
C ALA A 168 1.20 1.00 -10.00
N GLU A 169 2.25 1.58 -10.59
CA GLU A 169 2.20 2.90 -11.26
C GLU A 169 1.29 2.87 -12.51
N THR A 170 1.25 1.74 -13.23
CA THR A 170 0.46 1.57 -14.46
C THR A 170 -1.01 1.23 -14.18
N HIS A 171 -1.28 0.51 -13.08
CA HIS A 171 -2.60 -0.04 -12.73
C HIS A 171 -3.04 0.30 -11.29
N PRO A 172 -3.13 1.60 -10.91
CA PRO A 172 -3.54 2.01 -9.57
C PRO A 172 -4.99 1.61 -9.22
N GLU A 173 -5.84 1.31 -10.21
CA GLU A 173 -7.20 0.80 -10.03
C GLU A 173 -7.21 -0.58 -9.33
N TRP A 174 -6.32 -1.49 -9.73
CA TRP A 174 -6.27 -2.84 -9.11
C TRP A 174 -5.62 -2.79 -7.72
N ILE A 175 -4.67 -1.88 -7.49
CA ILE A 175 -4.12 -1.60 -6.16
C ILE A 175 -5.21 -1.12 -5.19
N ASN A 176 -6.15 -0.27 -5.65
CA ASN A 176 -7.32 0.12 -4.84
C ASN A 176 -8.27 -1.07 -4.61
N ALA A 177 -8.63 -1.82 -5.66
CA ALA A 177 -9.53 -2.97 -5.55
C ALA A 177 -8.99 -4.08 -4.60
N ILE A 178 -7.68 -4.32 -4.58
CA ILE A 178 -7.03 -5.25 -3.61
C ILE A 178 -7.26 -4.76 -2.17
N ARG A 179 -7.12 -3.44 -1.91
CA ARG A 179 -7.34 -2.83 -0.58
C ARG A 179 -8.81 -2.88 -0.18
N GLU A 180 -9.72 -2.59 -1.10
CA GLU A 180 -11.17 -2.53 -0.85
C GLU A 180 -11.77 -3.91 -0.51
N GLN A 181 -11.32 -4.98 -1.16
CA GLN A 181 -11.65 -6.36 -0.74
C GLN A 181 -11.00 -6.75 0.61
N GLY A 182 -10.16 -5.87 1.17
CA GLY A 182 -9.47 -6.04 2.43
C GLY A 182 -8.46 -7.18 2.42
N SER A 183 -7.86 -7.46 1.26
CA SER A 183 -6.61 -8.22 1.14
C SER A 183 -5.42 -7.35 1.54
N THR A 184 -4.26 -7.94 1.78
CA THR A 184 -3.05 -7.20 2.20
C THR A 184 -2.14 -6.94 1.00
N ILE A 185 -1.57 -5.73 0.91
CA ILE A 185 -0.57 -5.38 -0.11
C ILE A 185 0.83 -5.49 0.52
N GLY A 186 1.73 -6.16 -0.18
CA GLY A 186 3.17 -6.20 0.05
C GLY A 186 3.92 -5.65 -1.16
N ASN A 187 5.22 -5.47 -1.00
CA ASN A 187 6.13 -4.88 -1.98
C ASN A 187 7.02 -5.99 -2.59
N HIS A 188 7.08 -6.07 -3.92
CA HIS A 188 7.87 -7.06 -4.67
C HIS A 188 9.04 -6.46 -5.44
N THR A 189 9.54 -5.31 -4.99
CA THR A 189 10.49 -4.45 -5.74
C THR A 189 9.84 -3.82 -6.97
N TYR A 190 10.59 -3.08 -7.78
CA TYR A 190 10.02 -2.13 -8.73
C TYR A 190 9.78 -2.71 -10.13
N ASP A 191 10.64 -3.61 -10.60
CA ASP A 191 10.65 -4.08 -12.00
C ASP A 191 11.09 -5.56 -12.16
N HIS A 192 11.29 -6.29 -11.06
CA HIS A 192 11.75 -7.68 -11.02
C HIS A 192 13.08 -7.98 -11.77
N ASN A 193 13.90 -6.97 -12.10
CA ASN A 193 15.18 -7.14 -12.81
C ASN A 193 16.28 -7.69 -11.88
N TYR A 194 16.36 -9.01 -11.78
CA TYR A 194 17.36 -9.76 -10.98
C TYR A 194 18.80 -9.21 -11.06
N LYS A 195 19.27 -8.81 -12.25
CA LYS A 195 20.67 -8.40 -12.46
C LYS A 195 20.98 -7.08 -11.75
N GLU A 196 20.07 -6.12 -11.84
CA GLU A 196 20.20 -4.84 -11.14
C GLU A 196 19.88 -4.99 -9.66
N LEU A 197 18.78 -5.68 -9.37
CA LEU A 197 18.22 -5.86 -8.03
C LEU A 197 19.21 -6.48 -7.05
N TYR A 198 19.93 -7.53 -7.48
CA TYR A 198 20.89 -8.25 -6.62
C TYR A 198 22.35 -7.84 -6.83
N SER A 199 22.63 -6.79 -7.61
CA SER A 199 23.98 -6.22 -7.75
C SER A 199 24.52 -5.60 -6.44
N GLY A 200 23.65 -5.22 -5.51
CA GLY A 200 24.02 -4.71 -4.20
C GLY A 200 22.81 -4.19 -3.41
N PHE A 201 22.89 -4.17 -2.07
CA PHE A 201 21.76 -3.77 -1.22
C PHE A 201 21.22 -2.38 -1.54
N THR A 202 22.07 -1.45 -1.99
CA THR A 202 21.65 -0.08 -2.36
C THR A 202 20.70 -0.07 -3.56
N ARG A 203 20.86 -1.00 -4.53
CA ARG A 203 19.92 -1.18 -5.66
C ARG A 203 18.63 -1.85 -5.21
N PHE A 204 18.73 -2.94 -4.44
CA PHE A 204 17.57 -3.58 -3.80
C PHE A 204 16.71 -2.56 -3.03
N TRP A 205 17.36 -1.79 -2.15
CA TRP A 205 16.77 -0.73 -1.35
C TRP A 205 16.11 0.36 -2.21
N SER A 206 16.74 0.80 -3.30
CA SER A 206 16.17 1.83 -4.18
C SER A 206 14.85 1.38 -4.81
N GLN A 207 14.76 0.12 -5.24
CA GLN A 207 13.50 -0.43 -5.77
C GLN A 207 12.44 -0.63 -4.69
N ILE A 208 12.81 -1.12 -3.50
CA ILE A 208 11.90 -1.21 -2.35
C ILE A 208 11.34 0.17 -2.02
N LYS A 209 12.19 1.19 -1.94
CA LYS A 209 11.78 2.56 -1.61
C LYS A 209 10.90 3.20 -2.68
N LYS A 210 11.19 3.01 -3.97
CA LYS A 210 10.29 3.49 -5.03
C LYS A 210 8.92 2.83 -4.91
N THR A 211 8.88 1.50 -4.81
CA THR A 211 7.63 0.71 -4.75
C THR A 211 6.81 0.97 -3.48
N GLU A 212 7.45 1.15 -2.33
CA GLU A 212 6.76 1.54 -1.09
C GLU A 212 6.15 2.94 -1.21
N GLU A 213 6.85 3.86 -1.87
CA GLU A 213 6.34 5.20 -2.16
C GLU A 213 5.15 5.12 -3.11
N THR A 214 5.26 4.47 -4.27
CA THR A 214 4.16 4.17 -5.20
C THR A 214 2.90 3.68 -4.47
N ILE A 215 3.04 2.63 -3.67
CA ILE A 215 1.91 2.01 -2.96
C ILE A 215 1.32 2.99 -1.91
N ARG A 216 2.15 3.81 -1.25
CA ARG A 216 1.65 4.86 -0.35
C ARG A 216 0.89 5.95 -1.08
N LEU A 217 1.36 6.37 -2.25
CA LEU A 217 0.71 7.43 -3.02
C LEU A 217 -0.64 6.95 -3.56
N ILE A 218 -0.78 5.68 -3.92
CA ILE A 218 -2.07 5.11 -4.37
C ILE A 218 -3.03 4.82 -3.19
N THR A 219 -2.52 4.28 -2.07
CA THR A 219 -3.36 3.75 -0.98
C THR A 219 -3.46 4.62 0.27
N GLY A 220 -2.60 5.63 0.38
CA GLY A 220 -2.38 6.37 1.63
C GLY A 220 -1.48 5.69 2.66
N THR A 221 -1.06 4.43 2.44
CA THR A 221 -0.42 3.56 3.45
C THR A 221 0.88 2.92 2.95
N ARG A 222 1.92 2.80 3.80
CA ARG A 222 3.20 2.15 3.44
C ARG A 222 3.15 0.63 3.70
N PRO A 223 3.45 -0.24 2.71
CA PRO A 223 3.49 -1.69 2.90
C PRO A 223 4.68 -2.11 3.78
N GLN A 224 4.40 -2.87 4.85
CA GLN A 224 5.43 -3.45 5.72
C GLN A 224 5.89 -4.85 5.31
N LEU A 225 5.16 -5.54 4.42
CA LEU A 225 5.53 -6.85 3.92
C LEU A 225 6.36 -6.70 2.65
N VAL A 226 7.45 -7.44 2.56
CA VAL A 226 8.31 -7.50 1.38
C VAL A 226 8.52 -8.95 0.98
N ARG A 227 8.48 -9.24 -0.32
CA ARG A 227 8.97 -10.50 -0.87
C ARG A 227 10.04 -10.20 -1.90
N ALA A 228 11.09 -11.01 -1.90
CA ALA A 228 12.18 -10.92 -2.84
C ALA A 228 11.81 -11.65 -4.15
N PRO A 229 11.94 -11.03 -5.33
CA PRO A 229 11.98 -11.70 -6.63
C PRO A 229 12.85 -12.96 -6.62
N GLY A 230 12.26 -14.12 -6.96
CA GLY A 230 12.90 -15.43 -6.88
C GLY A 230 13.09 -16.02 -5.47
N GLY A 231 12.54 -15.35 -4.45
CA GLY A 231 12.69 -15.73 -3.04
C GLY A 231 14.02 -15.28 -2.43
N THR A 232 14.20 -15.54 -1.14
CA THR A 232 15.40 -15.15 -0.39
C THR A 232 16.56 -16.14 -0.52
N PHE A 233 16.30 -17.42 -0.81
CA PHE A 233 17.35 -18.43 -0.91
C PHE A 233 18.30 -18.12 -2.07
N GLY A 234 19.61 -18.08 -1.81
CA GLY A 234 20.62 -17.69 -2.80
C GLY A 234 20.65 -16.19 -3.14
N HIS A 235 19.60 -15.43 -2.83
CA HIS A 235 19.42 -14.01 -3.18
C HIS A 235 19.60 -13.03 -2.01
N PHE A 236 19.40 -13.48 -0.77
CA PHE A 236 19.35 -12.65 0.45
C PHE A 236 20.35 -13.08 1.50
N ASP A 237 20.42 -12.31 2.58
CA ASP A 237 21.51 -12.42 3.54
C ASP A 237 21.29 -11.71 4.88
N ASP A 238 22.14 -11.96 5.89
CA ASP A 238 22.14 -11.30 7.20
C ASP A 238 22.10 -9.77 7.11
N THR A 239 22.94 -9.16 6.28
CA THR A 239 22.88 -7.73 5.97
C THR A 239 21.51 -7.35 5.45
N TYR A 240 21.04 -7.91 4.32
CA TYR A 240 19.72 -7.59 3.76
C TYR A 240 18.61 -7.78 4.80
N PHE A 241 18.60 -8.90 5.52
CA PHE A 241 17.63 -9.22 6.56
C PHE A 241 17.70 -8.28 7.78
N GLN A 242 18.90 -7.91 8.24
CA GLN A 242 19.10 -6.99 9.35
C GLN A 242 18.72 -5.56 8.94
N LEU A 243 19.12 -5.09 7.77
CA LEU A 243 18.80 -3.76 7.26
C LEU A 243 17.31 -3.62 6.94
N MET A 244 16.69 -4.60 6.29
CA MET A 244 15.24 -4.60 6.04
C MET A 244 14.45 -4.63 7.35
N LYS A 245 14.91 -5.40 8.36
CA LYS A 245 14.31 -5.41 9.70
C LYS A 245 14.52 -4.10 10.47
N GLN A 246 15.71 -3.49 10.37
CA GLN A 246 16.00 -2.16 10.95
C GLN A 246 15.09 -1.11 10.32
N ALA A 247 14.90 -1.13 9.00
CA ALA A 247 13.98 -0.30 8.24
C ALA A 247 12.49 -0.53 8.54
N GLY A 248 12.12 -1.50 9.38
CA GLY A 248 10.74 -1.83 9.77
C GLY A 248 10.02 -2.85 8.89
N TYR A 249 10.65 -3.37 7.83
CA TYR A 249 10.04 -4.36 6.94
C TYR A 249 10.06 -5.78 7.50
N ARG A 250 9.11 -6.59 7.03
CA ARG A 250 8.98 -8.02 7.29
C ARG A 250 9.09 -8.78 5.97
N VAL A 251 10.28 -9.30 5.69
CA VAL A 251 10.56 -10.16 4.54
C VAL A 251 9.81 -11.49 4.70
N THR A 252 9.23 -12.02 3.62
CA THR A 252 8.51 -13.31 3.63
C THR A 252 8.53 -14.04 2.29
N ASP A 253 9.04 -15.26 2.30
CA ASP A 253 8.93 -16.23 1.22
C ASP A 253 7.60 -17.00 1.29
N TRP A 254 7.59 -18.24 0.81
CA TRP A 254 6.49 -19.20 0.84
C TRP A 254 6.88 -20.51 1.56
N THR A 255 5.92 -21.43 1.75
CA THR A 255 6.18 -22.79 2.27
C THR A 255 5.70 -23.88 1.31
N VAL A 256 4.85 -23.52 0.34
CA VAL A 256 4.39 -24.36 -0.75
C VAL A 256 4.49 -23.52 -2.01
N ASP A 257 5.14 -24.08 -3.01
CA ASP A 257 5.22 -23.53 -4.35
C ASP A 257 4.17 -24.24 -5.22
N SER A 258 3.31 -23.48 -5.91
CA SER A 258 2.37 -24.07 -6.88
C SER A 258 3.06 -24.49 -8.18
N GLY A 259 4.26 -23.98 -8.44
CA GLY A 259 5.02 -24.19 -9.67
C GLY A 259 4.34 -23.63 -10.90
N ASP A 260 3.49 -22.61 -10.76
CA ASP A 260 2.78 -21.96 -11.88
C ASP A 260 3.70 -21.11 -12.76
N SER A 261 4.77 -20.52 -12.21
CA SER A 261 5.84 -19.84 -12.96
C SER A 261 6.92 -20.77 -13.53
N LYS A 262 6.86 -22.09 -13.27
CA LYS A 262 7.87 -23.09 -13.67
C LYS A 262 8.15 -23.14 -15.18
N ARG A 263 7.19 -22.74 -16.02
CA ARG A 263 7.29 -22.58 -17.48
C ARG A 263 6.09 -21.76 -17.97
N ARG A 264 6.16 -21.19 -19.17
CA ARG A 264 4.97 -20.56 -19.78
C ARG A 264 3.83 -21.59 -19.95
N GLY A 265 2.65 -21.28 -19.43
CA GLY A 265 1.44 -22.11 -19.61
C GLY A 265 1.46 -23.42 -18.82
N VAL A 266 1.82 -23.40 -17.53
CA VAL A 266 1.58 -24.55 -16.63
C VAL A 266 0.08 -24.78 -16.51
N PRO A 267 -0.47 -25.96 -16.83
CA PRO A 267 -1.91 -26.18 -16.77
C PRO A 267 -2.46 -26.05 -15.35
N ALA A 268 -3.66 -25.48 -15.21
CA ALA A 268 -4.35 -25.30 -13.93
C ALA A 268 -4.47 -26.60 -13.09
N SER A 269 -4.45 -27.77 -13.72
CA SER A 269 -4.44 -29.08 -13.05
C SER A 269 -3.08 -29.44 -12.40
N GLU A 270 -1.95 -29.04 -13.00
CA GLU A 270 -0.61 -29.18 -12.41
C GLU A 270 -0.46 -28.19 -11.25
N ILE A 271 -0.86 -26.92 -11.45
CA ILE A 271 -0.89 -25.87 -10.41
C ILE A 271 -1.72 -26.34 -9.21
N THR A 272 -2.94 -26.84 -9.45
CA THR A 272 -3.83 -27.36 -8.40
C THR A 272 -3.20 -28.52 -7.65
N LYS A 273 -2.55 -29.47 -8.34
CA LYS A 273 -1.89 -30.63 -7.74
C LYS A 273 -0.76 -30.21 -6.80
N ASN A 274 0.13 -29.32 -7.26
CA ASN A 274 1.30 -28.87 -6.51
C ASN A 274 0.91 -28.00 -5.31
N SER A 275 -0.14 -27.19 -5.45
CA SER A 275 -0.63 -26.25 -4.43
C SER A 275 -1.12 -26.89 -3.12
N ILE A 276 -1.23 -28.23 -3.06
CA ILE A 276 -1.77 -28.98 -1.93
C ILE A 276 -0.63 -29.81 -1.29
N PRO A 277 -0.03 -29.36 -0.17
CA PRO A 277 0.97 -30.15 0.53
C PRO A 277 0.33 -31.36 1.21
N ASP A 278 1.11 -32.41 1.46
CA ASP A 278 0.67 -33.52 2.31
C ASP A 278 0.41 -33.00 3.75
N THR A 279 -0.85 -33.06 4.19
CA THR A 279 -1.49 -31.96 4.98
C THR A 279 -1.15 -31.90 6.49
N LYS A 280 0.05 -32.31 6.89
CA LYS A 280 0.54 -32.28 8.29
C LYS A 280 0.82 -30.85 8.80
N ALA A 281 1.06 -29.88 7.93
CA ALA A 281 1.41 -28.50 8.31
C ALA A 281 0.21 -27.68 8.79
N SER A 282 0.28 -27.09 9.99
CA SER A 282 -0.76 -26.22 10.55
C SER A 282 -0.70 -24.75 10.07
N LYS A 283 0.39 -24.36 9.39
CA LYS A 283 0.55 -23.08 8.70
C LYS A 283 1.11 -23.35 7.31
N VAL A 284 0.47 -22.80 6.27
CA VAL A 284 0.92 -22.86 4.87
C VAL A 284 0.94 -21.46 4.27
N ILE A 285 2.02 -21.10 3.59
CA ILE A 285 2.06 -19.96 2.66
C ILE A 285 2.14 -20.56 1.25
N LEU A 286 1.19 -20.24 0.38
CA LEU A 286 1.13 -20.74 -0.98
C LEU A 286 1.54 -19.63 -1.96
N LEU A 287 2.61 -19.87 -2.72
CA LEU A 287 3.00 -19.04 -3.86
C LEU A 287 2.13 -19.36 -5.08
N LEU A 288 1.51 -18.31 -5.60
CA LEU A 288 0.88 -18.19 -6.91
C LEU A 288 1.33 -16.84 -7.50
N HIS A 289 1.10 -16.61 -8.79
CA HIS A 289 1.38 -15.33 -9.43
C HIS A 289 0.10 -14.77 -10.07
N ASP A 290 -0.04 -13.45 -10.11
CA ASP A 290 -1.10 -12.73 -10.84
C ASP A 290 -0.57 -11.64 -11.79
N GLY A 291 0.73 -11.68 -12.09
CA GLY A 291 1.34 -11.03 -13.24
C GLY A 291 0.85 -11.56 -14.59
N ALA A 292 1.28 -10.93 -15.68
CA ALA A 292 0.80 -11.23 -17.03
C ALA A 292 1.17 -12.66 -17.49
N GLY A 293 0.21 -13.40 -18.06
CA GLY A 293 0.40 -14.78 -18.53
C GLY A 293 0.13 -15.87 -17.50
N HIS A 294 -0.41 -15.52 -16.33
CA HIS A 294 -0.78 -16.43 -15.24
C HIS A 294 -2.30 -16.75 -15.20
N GLU A 295 -2.97 -16.76 -16.34
CA GLU A 295 -4.41 -17.05 -16.43
C GLU A 295 -4.75 -18.48 -15.92
N GLU A 296 -3.81 -19.42 -16.02
CA GLU A 296 -3.95 -20.78 -15.47
C GLU A 296 -3.94 -20.79 -13.93
N SER A 297 -3.21 -19.88 -13.28
CA SER A 297 -3.21 -19.71 -11.82
C SER A 297 -4.57 -19.25 -11.33
N ALA A 298 -5.18 -18.29 -12.03
CA ALA A 298 -6.56 -17.87 -11.79
C ALA A 298 -7.58 -19.00 -12.03
N LYS A 299 -7.38 -19.86 -13.05
CA LYS A 299 -8.25 -21.04 -13.30
C LYS A 299 -8.11 -22.12 -12.22
N ALA A 300 -6.92 -22.31 -11.64
CA ALA A 300 -6.68 -23.29 -10.57
C ALA A 300 -7.29 -22.87 -9.22
N LEU A 301 -7.32 -21.55 -8.96
CA LEU A 301 -7.66 -20.96 -7.66
C LEU A 301 -8.96 -21.48 -6.99
N PRO A 302 -10.09 -21.69 -7.69
CA PRO A 302 -11.33 -22.17 -7.05
C PRO A 302 -11.20 -23.58 -6.45
N GLU A 303 -10.56 -24.51 -7.16
CA GLU A 303 -10.36 -25.89 -6.69
C GLU A 303 -9.30 -25.96 -5.58
N ILE A 304 -8.27 -25.11 -5.66
CA ILE A 304 -7.29 -24.92 -4.56
C ILE A 304 -8.02 -24.46 -3.29
N ILE A 305 -8.83 -23.39 -3.37
CA ILE A 305 -9.59 -22.86 -2.23
C ILE A 305 -10.52 -23.93 -1.65
N LYS A 306 -11.30 -24.61 -2.50
CA LYS A 306 -12.22 -25.69 -2.12
C LYS A 306 -11.50 -26.82 -1.37
N ARG A 307 -10.30 -27.23 -1.80
CA ARG A 307 -9.51 -28.28 -1.14
C ARG A 307 -8.94 -27.85 0.21
N TYR A 308 -8.45 -26.62 0.32
CA TYR A 308 -8.02 -26.08 1.62
C TYR A 308 -9.18 -25.94 2.61
N LYS A 309 -10.36 -25.49 2.15
CA LYS A 309 -11.61 -25.48 2.94
C LYS A 309 -11.95 -26.90 3.43
N ALA A 310 -11.95 -27.89 2.54
CA ALA A 310 -12.23 -29.29 2.87
C ALA A 310 -11.19 -29.91 3.84
N ALA A 311 -9.92 -29.52 3.75
CA ALA A 311 -8.86 -29.95 4.65
C ALA A 311 -8.82 -29.19 6.01
N GLY A 312 -9.82 -28.35 6.27
CA GLY A 312 -10.00 -27.63 7.54
C GLY A 312 -9.12 -26.40 7.73
N TYR A 313 -8.64 -25.78 6.65
CA TYR A 313 -7.82 -24.56 6.72
C TYR A 313 -8.68 -23.29 6.69
N VAL A 314 -8.33 -22.32 7.55
CA VAL A 314 -8.81 -20.93 7.48
C VAL A 314 -7.84 -20.04 6.72
N PHE A 315 -8.35 -19.06 5.99
CA PHE A 315 -7.56 -18.17 5.12
C PHE A 315 -7.23 -16.86 5.87
N LYS A 316 -5.96 -16.41 5.84
CA LYS A 316 -5.47 -15.20 6.56
C LYS A 316 -4.34 -14.48 5.79
N THR A 317 -3.88 -13.34 6.32
CA THR A 317 -2.80 -12.50 5.75
C THR A 317 -1.55 -12.45 6.66
N HIS A 318 -0.35 -12.36 6.08
CA HIS A 318 0.87 -12.96 6.66
C HIS A 318 1.79 -12.05 7.51
N PRO A 319 2.37 -12.53 8.64
CA PRO A 319 3.52 -11.92 9.33
C PRO A 319 4.81 -12.80 9.37
N GLY A 320 5.95 -12.26 8.87
CA GLY A 320 7.23 -12.99 8.60
C GLY A 320 8.40 -12.87 9.62
N LYS A 321 9.57 -13.46 9.30
CA LYS A 321 10.87 -13.58 10.07
C LYS A 321 12.10 -13.79 9.11
N SER A 322 13.37 -13.86 9.58
CA SER A 322 14.59 -13.51 8.77
C SER A 322 15.99 -14.18 9.11
N GLY A 323 16.95 -14.26 8.14
CA GLY A 323 18.43 -14.59 8.23
C GLY A 323 18.95 -15.50 7.06
N SER A 324 20.18 -15.60 6.49
CA SER A 324 21.62 -15.14 6.63
C SER A 324 22.37 -15.38 5.24
N GLY A 325 23.53 -14.86 4.73
CA GLY A 325 24.68 -13.97 5.09
C GLY A 325 25.63 -13.58 3.88
N ARG A 326 25.92 -12.27 3.65
CA ARG A 326 26.66 -11.59 2.51
C ARG A 326 27.19 -10.16 2.94
N ILE A 327 27.59 -9.31 1.97
CA ILE A 327 28.32 -8.02 2.09
C ILE A 327 27.44 -6.84 2.59
N LYS A 328 27.97 -6.05 3.55
CA LYS A 328 27.34 -4.88 4.18
C LYS A 328 27.67 -3.53 3.52
N PRO A 329 26.69 -2.62 3.28
CA PRO A 329 26.92 -1.20 2.99
C PRO A 329 27.65 -0.45 4.12
N ALA A 330 28.24 0.72 3.80
CA ALA A 330 28.90 1.58 4.78
C ALA A 330 27.92 2.18 5.81
N GLU A 331 28.35 2.34 7.06
CA GLU A 331 27.49 2.75 8.17
C GLU A 331 26.80 4.11 7.95
N ALA A 332 27.52 5.13 7.46
CA ALA A 332 26.95 6.45 7.17
C ALA A 332 25.84 6.40 6.11
N TRP A 333 25.88 5.45 5.17
CA TRP A 333 24.78 5.25 4.22
C TRP A 333 23.57 4.59 4.90
N ILE A 334 23.79 3.67 5.83
CA ILE A 334 22.73 3.02 6.63
C ILE A 334 22.04 4.06 7.54
N GLU A 335 22.82 4.91 8.20
CA GLU A 335 22.30 6.01 9.04
C GLU A 335 21.49 7.02 8.22
N ALA A 336 21.90 7.33 6.99
CA ALA A 336 21.19 8.27 6.12
C ALA A 336 19.98 7.70 5.37
N ASN A 337 19.91 6.37 5.15
CA ASN A 337 18.89 5.77 4.26
C ASN A 337 17.98 4.74 4.97
N VAL A 338 18.54 3.90 5.84
CA VAL A 338 17.83 2.75 6.44
C VAL A 338 17.19 3.14 7.77
N LEU A 339 17.93 3.84 8.65
CA LEU A 339 17.41 4.26 9.95
C LEU A 339 16.26 5.29 9.88
N PRO A 340 16.23 6.26 8.93
CA PRO A 340 15.10 7.16 8.79
C PRO A 340 13.84 6.43 8.30
N ASN A 341 13.98 5.31 7.57
CA ASN A 341 12.84 4.47 7.19
C ASN A 341 12.21 3.78 8.41
N ALA A 342 13.03 3.39 9.39
CA ALA A 342 12.54 2.88 10.66
C ALA A 342 11.60 3.89 11.35
N ALA A 343 11.88 5.20 11.24
CA ALA A 343 11.06 6.25 11.83
C ALA A 343 9.66 6.39 11.17
N LEU A 344 9.48 5.94 9.93
CA LEU A 344 8.18 5.86 9.26
C LEU A 344 7.28 4.74 9.82
N PHE A 345 7.86 3.79 10.56
CA PHE A 345 7.16 2.67 11.22
C PHE A 345 7.34 2.67 12.75
N ALA A 346 8.04 3.66 13.30
CA ALA A 346 8.25 3.86 14.73
C ALA A 346 7.05 4.57 15.36
N PRO A 347 6.86 4.48 16.69
CA PRO A 347 5.91 5.30 17.43
C PRO A 347 6.39 6.77 17.52
N GLY A 348 6.36 7.48 16.40
CA GLY A 348 6.21 8.93 16.39
C GLY A 348 4.76 9.31 16.75
N LYS A 349 4.50 10.61 16.95
CA LYS A 349 3.14 11.08 17.26
C LYS A 349 2.18 10.78 16.10
N LYS A 350 1.12 10.01 16.38
CA LYS A 350 -0.05 9.92 15.48
C LYS A 350 -0.69 11.30 15.31
N LEU A 351 -1.27 11.58 14.15
CA LEU A 351 -2.17 12.71 13.96
C LEU A 351 -3.60 12.21 14.15
N VAL A 352 -4.19 12.52 15.30
CA VAL A 352 -5.61 12.33 15.58
C VAL A 352 -6.36 13.54 15.03
N VAL A 353 -7.44 13.29 14.30
CA VAL A 353 -8.34 14.32 13.79
C VAL A 353 -9.75 14.00 14.31
N GLU A 354 -10.35 14.95 15.02
CA GLU A 354 -11.69 14.88 15.57
C GLU A 354 -12.55 15.94 14.89
N ALA A 355 -13.68 15.54 14.30
CA ALA A 355 -14.60 16.39 13.56
C ALA A 355 -16.03 16.04 13.98
N GLY A 356 -16.59 16.81 14.92
CA GLY A 356 -17.82 16.45 15.61
C GLY A 356 -17.73 15.08 16.28
N MET A 357 -18.55 14.12 15.83
CA MET A 357 -18.51 12.72 16.31
C MET A 357 -17.53 11.80 15.55
N LEU A 358 -16.91 12.30 14.48
CA LEU A 358 -16.02 11.51 13.61
C LEU A 358 -14.58 11.61 14.12
N GLN A 359 -13.85 10.48 14.14
CA GLN A 359 -12.43 10.45 14.51
C GLN A 359 -11.60 9.65 13.50
N ALA A 360 -10.55 10.28 12.96
CA ALA A 360 -9.53 9.66 12.14
C ALA A 360 -8.18 9.66 12.87
N SER A 361 -7.31 8.70 12.57
CA SER A 361 -5.94 8.66 13.08
C SER A 361 -4.98 8.30 11.95
N LEU A 362 -4.06 9.21 11.64
CA LEU A 362 -2.97 9.01 10.69
C LEU A 362 -1.68 8.67 11.44
N GLN A 363 -0.94 7.68 10.95
CA GLN A 363 0.34 7.27 11.53
C GLN A 363 1.48 8.23 11.09
N PRO A 364 2.62 8.23 11.80
CA PRO A 364 3.84 8.89 11.30
C PRO A 364 4.14 8.50 9.84
N GLY A 365 4.44 9.47 8.99
CA GLY A 365 4.70 9.24 7.55
C GLY A 365 3.45 9.11 6.65
N GLU A 366 2.25 9.02 7.23
CA GLU A 366 0.97 9.19 6.50
C GLU A 366 0.53 10.67 6.41
N TYR A 367 1.20 11.56 7.14
CA TYR A 367 1.00 13.01 7.09
C TYR A 367 2.35 13.73 7.19
N ARG A 368 2.40 15.00 6.77
CA ARG A 368 3.56 15.89 6.91
C ARG A 368 3.16 17.24 7.52
N ILE A 369 4.14 18.06 7.89
CA ILE A 369 3.93 19.40 8.44
C ILE A 369 4.77 20.37 7.62
N GLU A 370 4.12 21.31 6.93
CA GLU A 370 4.72 22.27 6.01
C GLU A 370 4.18 23.67 6.32
N ASP A 371 5.07 24.63 6.56
CA ASP A 371 4.74 26.00 7.02
C ASP A 371 3.81 26.03 8.25
N GLY A 372 3.95 25.04 9.15
CA GLY A 372 3.10 24.86 10.32
C GLY A 372 1.72 24.23 10.05
N ARG A 373 1.38 23.97 8.78
CA ARG A 373 0.13 23.32 8.35
C ARG A 373 0.30 21.81 8.32
N TYR A 374 -0.71 21.06 8.78
CA TYR A 374 -0.77 19.61 8.56
C TYR A 374 -1.20 19.35 7.12
N ILE A 375 -0.35 18.68 6.33
CA ILE A 375 -0.66 18.28 4.96
C ILE A 375 -0.90 16.76 4.95
N VAL A 376 -2.01 16.35 4.35
CA VAL A 376 -2.59 15.00 4.46
C VAL A 376 -3.05 14.49 3.09
N PRO A 377 -3.10 13.15 2.85
CA PRO A 377 -3.77 12.59 1.69
C PRO A 377 -5.29 12.68 1.87
N LEU A 378 -6.00 13.20 0.87
CA LEU A 378 -7.47 13.30 0.87
C LEU A 378 -8.14 11.98 1.28
N ARG A 379 -7.76 10.90 0.57
CA ARG A 379 -8.25 9.55 0.75
C ARG A 379 -8.01 9.01 2.17
N SER A 380 -6.82 9.23 2.72
CA SER A 380 -6.41 8.77 4.07
C SER A 380 -7.17 9.42 5.23
N VAL A 381 -7.85 10.55 4.99
CA VAL A 381 -8.70 11.22 5.98
C VAL A 381 -10.15 10.87 5.75
N VAL A 382 -10.64 11.04 4.51
CA VAL A 382 -12.05 10.84 4.15
C VAL A 382 -12.49 9.38 4.37
N GLU A 383 -11.74 8.38 3.93
CA GLU A 383 -12.09 6.97 4.15
C GLU A 383 -12.09 6.59 5.64
N ARG A 384 -11.23 7.23 6.46
CA ARG A 384 -11.16 6.99 7.91
C ARG A 384 -12.31 7.63 8.68
N PHE A 385 -12.90 8.70 8.14
CA PHE A 385 -14.17 9.25 8.62
C PHE A 385 -15.41 8.53 8.05
N GLY A 386 -15.23 7.45 7.28
CA GLY A 386 -16.33 6.68 6.68
C GLY A 386 -16.89 7.26 5.38
N GLY A 387 -16.24 8.30 4.83
CA GLY A 387 -16.54 8.85 3.52
C GLY A 387 -15.96 8.02 2.36
N ARG A 388 -16.17 8.49 1.13
CA ARG A 388 -15.68 7.84 -0.10
C ARG A 388 -14.81 8.79 -0.92
N VAL A 389 -13.85 8.27 -1.69
CA VAL A 389 -13.07 9.08 -2.65
C VAL A 389 -12.93 8.35 -3.99
N ASN A 390 -13.22 9.06 -5.07
CA ASN A 390 -13.02 8.63 -6.46
C ASN A 390 -11.94 9.50 -7.11
N TRP A 391 -11.19 8.95 -8.07
CA TRP A 391 -10.23 9.71 -8.88
C TRP A 391 -10.74 9.82 -10.32
N SER A 392 -10.74 11.04 -10.86
CA SER A 392 -11.06 11.32 -12.25
C SER A 392 -9.81 11.77 -12.99
N ALA A 393 -9.22 10.85 -13.77
CA ALA A 393 -8.05 11.13 -14.59
C ALA A 393 -8.33 12.20 -15.68
N GLY A 394 -9.55 12.24 -16.22
CA GLY A 394 -9.93 13.22 -17.25
C GLY A 394 -10.00 14.66 -16.75
N THR A 395 -10.32 14.87 -15.47
CA THR A 395 -10.39 16.20 -14.84
C THR A 395 -9.25 16.46 -13.84
N HIS A 396 -8.28 15.54 -13.72
CA HIS A 396 -7.17 15.60 -12.77
C HIS A 396 -7.63 15.91 -11.33
N SER A 397 -8.77 15.35 -10.92
CA SER A 397 -9.42 15.71 -9.66
C SER A 397 -9.92 14.51 -8.87
N GLY A 398 -9.90 14.65 -7.54
CA GLY A 398 -10.49 13.69 -6.61
C GLY A 398 -11.85 14.18 -6.13
N GLN A 399 -12.88 13.37 -6.36
CA GLN A 399 -14.21 13.60 -5.82
C GLN A 399 -14.34 12.84 -4.50
N ALA A 400 -14.50 13.57 -3.40
CA ALA A 400 -14.64 13.02 -2.07
C ALA A 400 -16.05 13.31 -1.52
N GLU A 401 -16.68 12.30 -0.93
CA GLU A 401 -17.94 12.45 -0.19
C GLU A 401 -17.65 12.33 1.31
N LEU A 402 -17.98 13.38 2.08
CA LEU A 402 -17.80 13.41 3.53
C LEU A 402 -18.96 14.17 4.17
N ASN A 403 -19.61 13.56 5.17
CA ASN A 403 -20.74 14.15 5.91
C ASN A 403 -21.88 14.69 4.99
N GLY A 404 -22.18 13.98 3.90
CA GLY A 404 -23.21 14.38 2.93
C GLY A 404 -22.84 15.55 2.02
N ARG A 405 -21.59 16.04 2.09
CA ARG A 405 -21.03 17.05 1.17
C ARG A 405 -20.13 16.37 0.14
N GLU A 406 -20.15 16.85 -1.10
CA GLU A 406 -19.20 16.48 -2.14
C GLU A 406 -18.10 17.55 -2.22
N ILE A 407 -16.85 17.10 -2.25
CA ILE A 407 -15.63 17.91 -2.23
C ILE A 407 -14.79 17.50 -3.43
N THR A 408 -14.64 18.41 -4.40
CA THR A 408 -13.74 18.19 -5.55
C THR A 408 -12.40 18.83 -5.28
N ALA A 409 -11.36 18.02 -5.13
CA ALA A 409 -9.98 18.47 -5.06
C ALA A 409 -9.34 18.44 -6.47
N ASP A 410 -9.22 19.61 -7.09
CA ASP A 410 -8.61 19.80 -8.41
C ASP A 410 -7.10 20.03 -8.25
N THR A 411 -6.32 19.10 -8.82
CA THR A 411 -4.85 19.12 -8.75
C THR A 411 -4.17 19.87 -9.89
N ALA A 412 -4.92 20.29 -10.92
CA ALA A 412 -4.43 21.12 -12.01
C ALA A 412 -4.57 22.61 -11.69
N SER A 413 -5.66 23.03 -11.02
CA SER A 413 -5.83 24.42 -10.57
C SER A 413 -5.37 24.70 -9.12
N GLY A 414 -5.14 23.66 -8.31
CA GLY A 414 -4.76 23.82 -6.90
C GLY A 414 -5.93 24.35 -6.04
N ARG A 415 -7.10 23.71 -6.16
CA ARG A 415 -8.34 24.20 -5.52
C ARG A 415 -9.17 23.09 -4.90
N LEU A 416 -9.89 23.46 -3.84
CA LEU A 416 -11.00 22.70 -3.29
C LEU A 416 -12.31 23.37 -3.70
N THR A 417 -13.14 22.68 -4.46
CA THR A 417 -14.51 23.10 -4.74
C THR A 417 -15.47 22.30 -3.89
N LEU A 418 -16.27 23.00 -3.09
CA LEU A 418 -17.36 22.40 -2.33
C LEU A 418 -18.65 22.38 -3.16
N THR A 419 -19.27 21.21 -3.24
CA THR A 419 -20.59 20.98 -3.84
C THR A 419 -21.52 20.46 -2.73
N GLY A 420 -22.42 21.29 -2.21
CA GLY A 420 -23.28 20.87 -1.09
C GLY A 420 -24.43 21.82 -0.77
N ALA A 421 -25.66 21.30 -0.92
CA ALA A 421 -26.95 21.84 -0.48
C ALA A 421 -27.41 23.23 -1.02
N GLY A 422 -26.50 24.14 -1.36
CA GLY A 422 -26.79 25.42 -2.01
C GLY A 422 -26.65 25.37 -3.55
N PRO A 423 -27.15 26.39 -4.27
CA PRO A 423 -27.00 26.50 -5.72
C PRO A 423 -25.62 27.00 -6.18
N GLU A 424 -24.78 27.49 -5.27
CA GLU A 424 -23.44 28.02 -5.57
C GLU A 424 -22.35 27.01 -5.16
N GLN A 425 -21.38 26.79 -6.05
CA GLN A 425 -20.17 26.01 -5.77
C GLN A 425 -19.09 26.94 -5.21
N GLU A 426 -18.70 26.76 -3.95
CA GLU A 426 -17.65 27.58 -3.34
C GLU A 426 -16.27 26.97 -3.62
N ALA A 427 -15.47 27.64 -4.45
CA ALA A 427 -14.16 27.18 -4.89
C ALA A 427 -13.03 27.90 -4.14
N ILE A 428 -12.51 27.26 -3.09
CA ILE A 428 -11.43 27.76 -2.23
C ILE A 428 -10.06 27.47 -2.88
N SER A 429 -9.17 28.46 -2.90
CA SER A 429 -7.76 28.25 -3.25
C SER A 429 -7.05 27.55 -2.10
N SER A 430 -6.43 26.39 -2.35
CA SER A 430 -5.92 25.49 -1.31
C SER A 430 -4.62 24.83 -1.78
N GLY A 431 -3.82 24.31 -0.86
CA GLY A 431 -2.56 23.60 -1.17
C GLY A 431 -2.75 22.22 -1.80
N VAL A 432 -3.71 22.07 -2.73
CA VAL A 432 -4.05 20.80 -3.40
C VAL A 432 -3.01 20.47 -4.45
N VAL A 433 -2.30 19.36 -4.28
CA VAL A 433 -1.29 18.88 -5.24
C VAL A 433 -1.42 17.38 -5.49
N LEU A 434 -1.26 16.97 -6.75
CA LEU A 434 -1.06 15.56 -7.10
C LEU A 434 0.42 15.22 -6.95
N GLU A 435 0.79 14.64 -5.82
CA GLU A 435 2.11 14.02 -5.67
C GLU A 435 1.96 12.52 -5.90
N GLY A 436 2.52 12.03 -7.00
CA GLY A 436 2.74 10.62 -7.29
C GLY A 436 1.50 9.71 -7.35
N GLY A 437 0.30 10.28 -7.44
CA GLY A 437 -0.99 9.55 -7.42
C GLY A 437 -1.83 9.79 -6.17
N ALA A 438 -1.25 10.37 -5.11
CA ALA A 438 -2.00 10.89 -3.97
C ALA A 438 -2.35 12.36 -4.17
N ILE A 439 -3.59 12.72 -3.84
CA ILE A 439 -3.98 14.12 -3.65
C ILE A 439 -3.61 14.52 -2.24
N TRP A 440 -2.65 15.42 -2.11
CA TRP A 440 -2.24 16.05 -0.85
C TRP A 440 -2.87 17.42 -0.74
N LEU A 441 -3.26 17.80 0.48
CA LEU A 441 -3.86 19.09 0.78
C LEU A 441 -3.71 19.44 2.27
N PRO A 442 -3.85 20.72 2.67
CA PRO A 442 -3.92 21.08 4.07
C PRO A 442 -5.18 20.52 4.73
N LEU A 443 -5.00 19.93 5.91
CA LEU A 443 -6.08 19.31 6.69
C LEU A 443 -7.13 20.33 7.15
N ARG A 444 -6.74 21.58 7.40
CA ARG A 444 -7.67 22.67 7.74
C ARG A 444 -8.72 22.82 6.64
N ASP A 445 -8.25 23.07 5.43
CA ASP A 445 -9.07 23.38 4.26
C ASP A 445 -10.05 22.24 3.96
N LEU A 446 -9.61 20.98 4.13
CA LEU A 446 -10.46 19.79 4.02
C LEU A 446 -11.59 19.77 5.07
N LEU A 447 -11.28 20.06 6.34
CA LEU A 447 -12.25 20.06 7.43
C LEU A 447 -13.24 21.22 7.28
N GLU A 448 -12.75 22.41 6.96
CA GLU A 448 -13.58 23.61 6.73
C GLU A 448 -14.54 23.41 5.54
N ALA A 449 -14.05 22.87 4.40
CA ALA A 449 -14.91 22.46 3.29
C ALA A 449 -15.95 21.40 3.70
N ALA A 450 -15.55 20.40 4.49
CA ALA A 450 -16.46 19.38 5.04
C ALA A 450 -17.48 19.92 6.06
N GLY A 451 -17.46 21.22 6.39
CA GLY A 451 -18.40 21.85 7.32
C GLY A 451 -17.98 21.75 8.79
N HIS A 452 -16.72 21.39 9.04
CA HIS A 452 -16.11 21.21 10.35
C HIS A 452 -15.00 22.27 10.56
N PRO A 453 -15.32 23.54 10.85
CA PRO A 453 -14.32 24.55 11.19
C PRO A 453 -13.44 24.15 12.38
N LEU A 454 -12.17 24.55 12.32
CA LEU A 454 -11.14 24.12 13.28
C LEU A 454 -11.29 24.81 14.64
N LEU A 455 -11.55 24.02 15.68
CA LEU A 455 -11.68 24.44 17.08
C LEU A 455 -10.33 24.55 17.80
N GLY A 456 -9.32 23.77 17.41
CA GLY A 456 -7.99 23.85 18.01
C GLY A 456 -7.02 22.73 17.65
N VAL A 457 -5.78 22.85 18.15
CA VAL A 457 -4.70 21.88 17.96
C VAL A 457 -3.98 21.64 19.28
N ALA A 458 -3.76 20.37 19.64
CA ALA A 458 -2.93 19.94 20.77
C ALA A 458 -1.73 19.10 20.30
N ASN A 459 -0.67 19.06 21.11
CA ASN A 459 0.63 18.44 20.79
C ASN A 459 1.15 17.57 21.95
N GLU A 460 0.30 16.64 22.40
CA GLU A 460 0.51 15.70 23.50
C GLU A 460 1.74 14.78 23.28
N PRO A 461 2.34 14.14 24.30
CA PRO A 461 3.55 13.33 24.12
C PRO A 461 3.45 12.23 23.05
N GLU A 462 2.30 11.56 22.93
CA GLU A 462 2.07 10.44 22.01
C GLU A 462 1.25 10.81 20.76
N ALA A 463 0.66 12.01 20.72
CA ALA A 463 -0.30 12.41 19.69
C ALA A 463 -0.21 13.90 19.33
N ARG A 464 -0.55 14.22 18.08
CA ARG A 464 -0.97 15.55 17.66
C ARG A 464 -2.47 15.46 17.41
N THR A 465 -3.25 16.33 18.04
CA THR A 465 -4.72 16.24 18.02
C THR A 465 -5.27 17.50 17.37
N VAL A 466 -5.94 17.37 16.22
CA VAL A 466 -6.67 18.45 15.56
C VAL A 466 -8.15 18.26 15.89
N LYS A 467 -8.80 19.29 16.42
CA LYS A 467 -10.23 19.28 16.76
C LYS A 467 -10.99 20.27 15.88
N ALA A 468 -12.14 19.84 15.39
CA ALA A 468 -13.08 20.59 14.59
C ALA A 468 -14.53 20.29 15.03
N SER A 469 -15.45 21.22 14.76
CA SER A 469 -16.83 21.23 15.30
C SER A 469 -17.68 20.03 14.89
#